data_AF-A0A6D1ACC0-F1
#
_entry.id   AF-A0A6D1ACC0-F1
#
_cell.length_a   1.000
_cell.length_b   1.000
_cell.length_c   1.000
_cell.angle_alpha   90.00
_cell.angle_beta   90.00
_cell.angle_gamma   90.00
#
_symmetry.space_group_name_H-M   'P 1'
#
loop_
_entity.id
_entity.type
_entity.pdbx_description
1 polymer ?
#
loop_
_entity_poly.entity_id
_entity_poly.type
_entity_poly.pdbx_seq_one_letter_code
_entity_poly.pdbx_strand_id
1 'polypeptide(L)'
;KAVSDLAEEVDMEPVKEVVATPLLHDTMQELAQPFGKINDWSKGECEAIPGKTMPNIQVVERDYKHIFHKMTALGPNVALKPSGTKGMSWSI
;
A
#
# COMPACT_ATOMS: atom_id res chain seq x y z
N LYS A 1 23.58 7.17 -3.22
CA LYS A 1 22.55 7.38 -4.27
C LYS A 1 22.50 6.23 -5.28
N ALA A 2 23.33 5.19 -5.11
CA ALA A 2 23.51 4.06 -6.03
C ALA A 2 22.27 3.51 -6.74
N VAL A 3 21.13 3.33 -6.05
CA VAL A 3 19.90 2.83 -6.70
C VAL A 3 19.37 3.84 -7.73
N SER A 4 19.33 5.12 -7.37
CA SER A 4 18.92 6.19 -8.27
C SER A 4 19.93 6.40 -9.40
N ASP A 5 21.23 6.38 -9.09
CA ASP A 5 22.30 6.52 -10.09
C ASP A 5 22.22 5.39 -11.15
N LEU A 6 22.03 4.14 -10.71
CA LEU A 6 21.87 2.99 -11.60
C LEU A 6 20.58 3.09 -12.43
N ALA A 7 19.46 3.49 -11.82
CA ALA A 7 18.19 3.66 -12.51
C ALA A 7 18.25 4.77 -13.58
N GLU A 8 19.06 5.81 -13.37
CA GLU A 8 19.38 6.81 -14.38
C GLU A 8 20.27 6.23 -15.49
N GLU A 9 21.34 5.51 -15.12
CA GLU A 9 22.29 4.89 -16.07
C GLU A 9 21.60 3.94 -17.05
N VAL A 10 20.66 3.12 -16.58
CA VAL A 10 19.92 2.16 -17.43
C VAL A 10 18.65 2.75 -18.07
N ASP A 11 18.43 4.06 -17.92
CA ASP A 11 17.22 4.77 -18.35
C ASP A 11 15.90 4.07 -17.94
N MET A 12 15.80 3.75 -16.65
CA MET A 12 14.64 3.02 -16.12
C MET A 12 13.38 3.88 -16.11
N GLU A 13 12.33 3.42 -16.78
CA GLU A 13 11.00 4.03 -16.69
C GLU A 13 10.35 3.82 -15.31
N PRO A 14 9.45 4.70 -14.86
CA PRO A 14 8.66 4.48 -13.65
C PRO A 14 7.91 3.14 -13.69
N VAL A 15 8.04 2.36 -12.62
CA VAL A 15 7.45 1.02 -12.53
C VAL A 15 6.12 1.09 -11.79
N LYS A 16 5.07 0.49 -12.37
CA LYS A 16 3.81 0.22 -11.68
C LYS A 16 3.86 -1.16 -11.05
N GLU A 17 3.87 -1.19 -9.72
CA GLU A 17 3.93 -2.43 -8.95
C GLU A 17 2.55 -2.78 -8.38
N VAL A 18 2.18 -4.05 -8.46
CA VAL A 18 1.01 -4.58 -7.76
C VAL A 18 1.43 -5.00 -6.37
N VAL A 19 0.92 -4.32 -5.35
CA VAL A 19 1.24 -4.57 -3.95
C VAL A 19 0.03 -5.20 -3.27
N ALA A 20 0.24 -6.36 -2.67
CA ALA A 20 -0.74 -6.98 -1.78
C ALA A 20 -0.48 -6.56 -0.33
N THR A 21 -1.49 -6.02 0.35
CA THR A 21 -1.39 -5.66 1.78
C THR A 21 -2.42 -6.43 2.57
N PRO A 22 -2.04 -7.05 3.71
CA PRO A 22 -3.00 -7.77 4.54
C PRO A 22 -4.11 -6.85 5.05
N LEU A 23 -5.15 -7.46 5.60
CA LEU A 23 -6.18 -6.73 6.33
C LEU A 23 -5.53 -6.09 7.57
N LEU A 24 -5.68 -4.79 7.72
CA LEU A 24 -5.00 -4.03 8.77
C LEU A 24 -5.84 -3.94 10.04
N HIS A 25 -5.22 -4.17 11.19
CA HIS A 25 -5.75 -3.77 12.49
C HIS A 25 -5.87 -2.24 12.57
N ASP A 26 -6.73 -1.75 13.46
CA ASP A 26 -7.05 -0.33 13.63
C ASP A 26 -7.62 0.30 12.35
N THR A 27 -8.26 -0.51 11.52
CA THR A 27 -9.01 -0.10 10.33
C THR A 27 -10.31 -0.88 10.27
N MET A 28 -11.28 -0.43 9.46
CA MET A 28 -12.53 -1.18 9.25
C MET A 28 -12.32 -2.62 8.77
N GLN A 29 -11.14 -2.96 8.23
CA GLN A 29 -10.79 -4.28 7.71
C GLN A 29 -10.63 -5.33 8.82
N GLU A 30 -10.41 -4.91 10.07
CA GLU A 30 -10.27 -5.86 11.18
C GLU A 30 -11.57 -6.64 11.49
N LEU A 31 -12.71 -6.10 11.04
CA LEU A 31 -14.03 -6.71 11.19
C LEU A 31 -14.45 -7.50 9.93
N ALA A 32 -13.50 -7.86 9.06
CA ALA A 32 -13.81 -8.39 7.73
C ALA A 32 -14.57 -9.72 7.73
N GLN A 33 -14.25 -10.62 8.66
CA GLN A 33 -14.89 -11.94 8.79
C GLN A 33 -15.53 -12.09 10.18
N PRO A 34 -16.75 -11.56 10.38
CA PRO A 34 -17.40 -11.56 11.67
C PRO A 34 -17.91 -12.96 12.07
N PHE A 35 -18.23 -13.12 13.35
CA PHE A 35 -18.84 -14.33 13.94
C PHE A 35 -17.95 -15.60 13.89
N GLY A 36 -16.64 -15.44 13.71
CA GLY A 36 -15.70 -16.58 13.66
C GLY A 36 -15.85 -17.46 12.43
N LYS A 37 -16.54 -16.99 11.39
CA LYS A 37 -16.62 -17.68 10.10
C LYS A 37 -15.36 -17.40 9.32
N ILE A 38 -14.53 -18.43 9.10
CA ILE A 38 -13.31 -18.31 8.31
C ILE A 38 -13.57 -18.97 6.96
N ASN A 39 -13.86 -18.16 5.94
CA ASN A 39 -14.07 -18.62 4.58
C ASN A 39 -12.84 -18.34 3.73
N ASP A 40 -12.42 -19.34 2.95
CA ASP A 40 -11.29 -19.30 2.04
C ASP A 40 -11.76 -19.08 0.59
N TRP A 41 -11.52 -17.88 0.08
CA TRP A 41 -11.88 -17.52 -1.31
C TRP A 41 -11.16 -18.38 -2.35
N SER A 42 -9.95 -18.87 -2.06
CA SER A 42 -9.16 -19.68 -3.00
C SER A 42 -9.77 -21.07 -3.21
N LYS A 43 -10.62 -21.51 -2.29
CA LYS A 43 -11.39 -22.75 -2.35
C LYS A 43 -12.83 -22.55 -2.84
N GLY A 44 -13.21 -21.32 -3.17
CA GLY A 44 -14.57 -20.98 -3.60
C GLY A 44 -15.59 -20.91 -2.45
N GLU A 45 -15.15 -20.85 -1.19
CA GLU A 45 -16.05 -20.76 -0.03
C GLU A 45 -16.69 -19.36 0.12
N CYS A 46 -16.07 -18.34 -0.49
CA CYS A 46 -16.60 -16.99 -0.60
C CYS A 46 -16.05 -16.27 -1.84
N GLU A 47 -16.63 -15.13 -2.19
CA GLU A 47 -16.12 -14.24 -3.24
C GLU A 47 -14.78 -13.62 -2.82
N ALA A 48 -13.86 -13.43 -3.77
CA ALA A 48 -12.56 -12.78 -3.55
C ALA A 48 -12.71 -11.24 -3.62
N ILE A 49 -12.85 -10.60 -2.45
CA ILE A 49 -13.08 -9.17 -2.28
C ILE A 49 -11.85 -8.55 -1.60
N PRO A 50 -11.03 -7.76 -2.32
CA PRO A 50 -9.87 -7.09 -1.75
C PRO A 50 -10.22 -6.22 -0.55
N GLY A 51 -9.46 -6.37 0.54
CA GLY A 51 -9.71 -5.63 1.78
C GLY A 51 -10.83 -6.20 2.65
N LYS A 52 -11.35 -7.39 2.31
CA LYS A 52 -12.36 -8.10 3.13
C LYS A 52 -12.12 -9.60 3.20
N THR A 53 -12.27 -10.32 2.10
CA THR A 53 -12.08 -11.79 2.08
C THR A 53 -10.71 -12.18 1.54
N MET A 54 -9.99 -11.25 0.90
CA MET A 54 -8.59 -11.39 0.48
C MET A 54 -7.78 -10.12 0.79
N PRO A 55 -6.44 -10.13 0.68
CA PRO A 55 -5.61 -8.94 0.85
C PRO A 55 -6.07 -7.77 -0.03
N ASN A 56 -5.82 -6.55 0.42
CA ASN A 56 -5.92 -5.38 -0.46
C ASN A 56 -4.94 -5.54 -1.61
N ILE A 57 -5.35 -5.14 -2.82
CA ILE A 57 -4.50 -5.11 -4.00
C ILE A 57 -4.50 -3.67 -4.53
N GLN A 58 -3.33 -3.04 -4.54
CA GLN A 58 -3.17 -1.68 -5.04
C GLN A 58 -1.98 -1.56 -5.99
N VAL A 59 -2.05 -0.58 -6.89
CA VAL A 59 -0.94 -0.23 -7.77
C VAL A 59 -0.14 0.91 -7.14
N VAL A 60 1.16 0.70 -6.97
CA VAL A 60 2.11 1.72 -6.49
C VAL A 60 3.07 2.05 -7.63
N GLU A 61 3.19 3.32 -7.97
CA GLU A 61 4.16 3.78 -8.95
C GLU A 61 5.49 4.14 -8.25
N ARG A 62 6.59 3.56 -8.73
CA ARG A 62 7.95 3.82 -8.23
C ARG A 62 8.82 4.30 -9.36
N ASP A 63 9.17 5.58 -9.27
CA ASP A 63 10.29 6.15 -10.00
C ASP A 63 11.58 5.95 -9.18
N TYR A 64 12.41 5.00 -9.63
CA TYR A 64 13.67 4.62 -8.98
C TYR A 64 14.76 5.69 -9.14
N LYS A 65 14.72 6.49 -10.22
CA LYS A 65 15.62 7.64 -10.43
C LYS A 65 15.46 8.67 -9.30
N HIS A 66 14.26 8.77 -8.70
CA HIS A 66 13.97 9.74 -7.64
C HIS A 66 14.00 9.20 -6.19
N ILE A 67 14.35 7.93 -5.95
CA ILE A 67 14.30 7.34 -4.59
C ILE A 67 15.18 8.11 -3.60
N PHE A 68 16.42 8.47 -3.97
CA PHE A 68 17.29 9.21 -3.06
C PHE A 68 16.68 10.56 -2.68
N HIS A 69 16.14 11.30 -3.65
CA HIS A 69 15.49 12.59 -3.40
C HIS A 69 14.27 12.44 -2.48
N LYS A 70 13.45 11.40 -2.68
CA LYS A 70 12.29 11.07 -1.82
C LYS A 70 12.70 10.68 -0.40
N MET A 71 13.87 10.08 -0.22
CA MET A 71 14.40 9.72 1.11
C MET A 71 14.90 10.95 1.89
N THR A 72 15.43 11.96 1.19
CA THR A 72 16.01 13.17 1.81
C THR A 72 15.06 14.37 1.83
N ALA A 73 13.79 14.18 1.51
CA ALA A 73 12.78 15.24 1.48
C ALA A 73 11.49 14.78 2.13
N LEU A 74 10.72 15.74 2.67
CA LEU A 74 9.37 15.46 3.13
C LEU A 74 8.43 15.39 1.92
N GLY A 75 7.77 14.25 1.73
CA GLY A 75 6.90 14.02 0.59
C GLY A 75 5.61 14.86 0.62
N PRO A 76 4.97 15.10 -0.54
CA PRO A 76 3.80 15.98 -0.65
C PRO A 76 2.56 15.44 0.08
N ASN A 77 2.49 14.13 0.34
CA ASN A 77 1.35 13.51 1.03
C ASN A 77 1.12 14.07 2.44
N VAL A 78 2.14 14.64 3.10
CA VAL A 78 1.96 15.27 4.41
C VAL A 78 1.02 16.48 4.34
N ALA A 79 1.06 17.23 3.23
CA ALA A 79 0.17 18.37 3.01
C ALA A 79 -1.16 17.96 2.34
N LEU A 80 -1.14 16.89 1.54
CA LEU A 80 -2.28 16.50 0.70
C LEU A 80 -3.20 15.44 1.33
N LYS A 81 -2.74 14.75 2.38
CA LYS A 81 -3.46 13.63 3.01
C LYS A 81 -3.47 13.81 4.53
N PRO A 82 -4.54 13.37 5.22
CA PRO A 82 -4.54 13.26 6.66
C PRO A 82 -3.39 12.35 7.13
N SER A 83 -2.74 12.73 8.22
CA SER A 83 -1.78 11.90 8.93
C SER A 83 -2.47 11.24 10.12
N GLY A 84 -2.06 10.03 10.49
CA GLY A 84 -2.79 9.28 11.49
C GLY A 84 -2.18 7.94 11.86
N THR A 85 -2.64 7.41 12.99
CA THR A 85 -2.29 6.08 13.51
C THR A 85 -3.38 5.62 14.47
N LYS A 86 -3.41 4.33 14.82
CA LYS A 86 -4.37 3.73 15.76
C LYS A 86 -5.83 4.09 15.45
N GLY A 87 -6.22 3.99 14.18
CA GLY A 87 -7.59 4.26 13.74
C GLY A 87 -8.02 5.73 13.77
N MET A 88 -7.11 6.66 14.06
CA MET A 88 -7.37 8.10 14.09
C MET A 88 -6.55 8.84 13.03
N SER A 89 -7.11 9.90 12.47
CA SER A 89 -6.43 10.77 11.50
C SER A 89 -6.76 12.24 11.72
N TRP A 90 -5.82 13.12 11.42
CA TRP A 90 -5.97 14.57 11.47
C TRP A 90 -5.27 15.23 10.28
N SER A 91 -5.78 16.39 9.87
CA SER A 91 -5.12 17.24 8.89
C SER A 91 -4.06 18.09 9.57
N ILE A 92 -2.93 18.27 8.90
CA ILE A 92 -1.80 19.11 9.35
C ILE A 92 -1.86 20.45 8.61
#